data_AF-A0A850PJ12-F1
#
_entry.id   AF-A0A850PJ12-F1
#
_cell.length_a   1.000
_cell.length_b   1.000
_cell.length_c   1.000
_cell.angle_alpha   90.00
_cell.angle_beta   90.00
_cell.angle_gamma   90.00
#
_symmetry.space_group_name_H-M   'P 1'
#
loop_
_entity.id
_entity.type
_entity.pdbx_description
1 polymer ?
#
loop_
_entity_poly.entity_id
_entity_poly.type
_entity_poly.pdbx_seq_one_letter_code
_entity_poly.pdbx_strand_id
1 'polypeptide(L)'
;MNNHHDPLDALRGTDLPSEPDPAFAARLRARLESAARLFEQQPDQTQGVIMSGTDIAELADMSAPDWLAAERTLTTPAPQPSARPAVTSSPRPAAIPYLAVADARAAITWYTDNFGAAVVGDPIEMGDGRIGHAELAISGGVLYLADEFPEIGLKAPSPQAVSVSLMLPVADTDVTLERARANGADVQREPYENYGSRTAAIVDPFGHRWMITGPMTGSPVPIQHGDVGYVSVWTPDARRAAAFYGHVLGWTYDAATQQVTNTGQRIGIYSIPGKNTLFCCYAVTDLAGARESILSAGGTVDEIEHFDFGTVLGATDPQGLEFAVYQPTPGQPRPTLNGDGPGELSYITYQVPDSATFRAFYSGLLFWTFEPGRVDDGWGVSPTHPMAGVAGGTDAPVTVPMWTVEDINDAVARVREAGGSVIEEPSQQAYGKSALCTDDQGTRFYLGEF
;
A
#
# COMPACT_ATOMS: atom_id res chain seq x y z
N MET A 1 -33.12 -37.03 4.88
CA MET A 1 -33.22 -36.41 6.22
C MET A 1 -32.27 -35.23 6.21
N ASN A 2 -32.80 -34.01 6.24
CA ASN A 2 -32.04 -32.77 6.25
C ASN A 2 -31.35 -32.58 7.60
N ASN A 3 -30.05 -32.27 7.60
CA ASN A 3 -29.35 -31.76 8.79
C ASN A 3 -28.74 -30.41 8.41
N HIS A 4 -29.51 -29.33 8.61
CA HIS A 4 -28.98 -27.98 8.71
C HIS A 4 -28.43 -27.83 10.12
N HIS A 5 -27.12 -27.69 10.28
CA HIS A 5 -26.53 -27.23 11.53
C HIS A 5 -26.01 -25.82 11.29
N ASP A 6 -26.72 -24.84 11.83
CA ASP A 6 -26.31 -23.44 11.81
C ASP A 6 -25.10 -23.29 12.77
N PRO A 7 -23.91 -22.88 12.28
CA PRO A 7 -22.73 -22.74 13.12
C PRO A 7 -22.87 -21.64 14.20
N LEU A 8 -23.93 -20.83 14.16
CA LEU A 8 -24.20 -19.77 15.14
C LEU A 8 -25.04 -20.22 16.33
N ASP A 9 -25.55 -21.47 16.36
CA ASP A 9 -26.32 -21.98 17.51
C ASP A 9 -25.48 -22.11 18.79
N ALA A 10 -24.15 -22.23 18.68
CA ALA A 10 -23.24 -22.24 19.83
C ALA A 10 -23.24 -20.92 20.63
N LEU A 11 -23.64 -19.81 20.01
CA LEU A 11 -23.74 -18.49 20.67
C LEU A 11 -25.08 -18.26 21.36
N ARG A 12 -26.03 -19.20 21.23
CA ARG A 12 -27.37 -19.12 21.86
C ARG A 12 -27.49 -19.95 23.14
N GLY A 13 -26.47 -20.74 23.48
CA GLY A 13 -26.39 -21.48 24.73
C GLY A 13 -26.10 -20.55 25.91
N THR A 14 -26.79 -20.77 27.03
CA THR A 14 -26.56 -20.06 28.31
C THR A 14 -25.32 -20.57 29.05
N ASP A 15 -24.29 -21.04 28.33
CA ASP A 15 -23.05 -21.47 28.95
C ASP A 15 -22.27 -20.24 29.40
N LEU A 16 -22.19 -20.07 30.72
CA LEU A 16 -21.36 -19.04 31.34
C LEU A 16 -19.89 -19.27 30.97
N PRO A 17 -19.08 -18.21 30.77
CA PRO A 17 -17.67 -18.34 30.47
C PRO A 17 -17.01 -19.21 31.56
N SER A 18 -16.35 -20.29 31.13
CA SER A 18 -15.59 -21.15 32.04
C SER A 18 -14.51 -20.29 32.70
N GLU A 19 -14.48 -20.26 34.03
CA GLU A 19 -13.42 -19.60 34.78
C GLU A 19 -12.05 -20.08 34.27
N PRO A 20 -11.07 -19.17 34.06
CA PRO A 20 -9.76 -19.55 33.57
C PRO A 20 -9.10 -20.55 34.52
N ASP A 21 -8.47 -21.60 33.96
CA ASP A 21 -7.75 -22.62 34.73
C ASP A 21 -6.86 -21.95 35.80
N PRO A 22 -7.15 -22.15 37.11
CA PRO A 22 -6.39 -21.52 38.19
C PRO A 22 -4.90 -21.87 38.13
N ALA A 23 -4.55 -23.05 37.61
CA ALA A 23 -3.17 -23.47 37.45
C ALA A 23 -2.47 -22.70 36.32
N PHE A 24 -3.18 -22.37 35.23
CA PHE A 24 -2.67 -21.50 34.18
C PHE A 24 -2.47 -20.07 34.69
N ALA A 25 -3.44 -19.51 35.42
CA ALA A 25 -3.34 -18.17 36.00
C ALA A 25 -2.16 -18.07 36.98
N ALA A 26 -1.94 -19.08 37.82
CA ALA A 26 -0.81 -19.15 38.73
C ALA A 26 0.55 -19.22 37.99
N ARG A 27 0.65 -20.02 36.92
CA ARG A 27 1.87 -20.11 36.10
C ARG A 27 2.17 -18.80 35.37
N LEU A 28 1.15 -18.14 34.82
CA LEU A 28 1.29 -16.85 34.14
C LEU A 28 1.76 -15.76 35.13
N ARG A 29 1.15 -15.69 36.32
CA ARG A 29 1.56 -14.76 37.38
C ARG A 29 3.01 -14.97 37.80
N ALA A 30 3.43 -16.21 38.06
CA ALA A 30 4.81 -16.50 38.43
C ALA A 30 5.82 -16.09 37.34
N ARG A 31 5.45 -16.22 36.06
CA ARG A 31 6.30 -15.80 34.92
C ARG A 31 6.43 -14.28 34.84
N LEU A 32 5.34 -13.56 35.09
CA LEU A 32 5.33 -12.09 35.10
C LEU A 32 6.11 -11.53 36.30
N GLU A 33 5.94 -12.09 37.49
CA GLU A 33 6.70 -11.71 38.68
C GLU A 33 8.21 -11.97 38.52
N SER A 34 8.57 -13.11 37.93
CA SER A 34 9.96 -13.42 37.62
C SER A 34 10.56 -12.45 36.60
N ALA A 35 9.79 -12.04 35.59
CA ALA A 35 10.24 -11.06 34.61
C ALA A 35 10.43 -9.67 35.25
N ALA A 36 9.50 -9.24 36.10
CA ALA A 36 9.58 -7.97 36.82
C ALA A 36 10.82 -7.89 37.73
N ARG A 37 11.13 -8.95 38.48
CA ARG A 37 12.33 -8.99 39.35
C ARG A 37 13.64 -9.00 38.58
N LEU A 38 13.65 -9.55 37.36
CA LEU A 38 14.84 -9.57 36.51
C LEU A 38 15.20 -8.15 36.03
N PHE A 39 14.19 -7.33 35.74
CA PHE A 39 14.34 -5.92 35.37
C PHE A 39 14.88 -5.06 36.53
N GLU A 40 14.49 -5.32 37.77
CA GLU A 40 14.98 -4.57 38.94
C GLU A 40 16.46 -4.86 39.26
N GLN A 41 16.97 -6.04 38.90
CA GLN A 41 18.33 -6.47 39.26
C GLN A 41 19.38 -6.17 38.18
N GLN A 42 18.98 -5.83 36.94
CA GLN A 42 19.89 -5.55 35.82
C GLN A 42 19.49 -4.31 35.00
N PRO A 43 19.48 -3.10 35.58
CA PRO A 43 19.02 -1.88 34.90
C PRO A 43 19.87 -1.49 33.67
N ASP A 44 21.12 -1.94 33.58
CA ASP A 44 22.04 -1.58 32.49
C ASP A 44 21.86 -2.43 31.22
N GLN A 45 21.06 -3.51 31.24
CA GLN A 45 20.78 -4.33 30.04
C GLN A 45 19.45 -4.00 29.36
N THR A 46 18.71 -3.01 29.85
CA THR A 46 17.35 -2.68 29.37
C THR A 46 17.19 -1.19 29.08
N GLN A 47 18.14 -0.59 28.36
CA GLN A 47 17.89 0.72 27.75
C GLN A 47 16.87 0.58 26.61
N GLY A 48 15.67 1.16 26.78
CA GLY A 48 14.70 1.35 25.71
C GLY A 48 13.33 0.69 25.90
N VAL A 49 13.10 -0.07 26.97
CA VAL A 49 11.78 -0.68 27.24
C VAL A 49 11.05 0.10 28.34
N ILE A 50 10.08 0.92 27.97
CA ILE A 50 9.13 1.55 28.90
C ILE A 50 7.87 0.69 28.91
N MET A 51 7.66 -0.08 29.99
CA MET A 51 6.37 -0.72 30.27
C MET A 51 5.50 0.27 31.05
N SER A 52 4.75 1.12 30.36
CA SER A 52 3.68 1.90 31.00
C SER A 52 2.48 0.99 31.21
N GLY A 53 2.22 0.56 32.45
CA GLY A 53 0.95 -0.09 32.79
C GLY A 53 0.99 -1.23 33.81
N THR A 54 1.99 -1.33 34.67
CA THR A 54 1.93 -2.30 35.79
C THR A 54 2.54 -1.69 37.04
N ASP A 55 1.74 -0.89 37.75
CA ASP A 55 2.11 -0.48 39.10
C ASP A 55 2.00 -1.69 40.03
N ILE A 56 3.13 -2.07 40.62
CA ILE A 56 3.26 -3.18 41.60
C ILE A 56 2.35 -2.95 42.84
N ALA A 57 1.89 -1.71 43.05
CA ALA A 57 0.98 -1.34 44.14
C ALA A 57 -0.45 -1.93 43.99
N GLU A 58 -0.98 -2.10 42.77
CA GLU A 58 -2.34 -2.65 42.58
C GLU A 58 -2.42 -4.16 42.86
N LEU A 59 -1.30 -4.88 42.74
CA LEU A 59 -1.22 -6.32 43.05
C LEU A 59 -1.24 -6.61 44.56
N ALA A 60 -0.93 -5.63 45.41
CA ALA A 60 -0.91 -5.81 46.87
C ALA A 60 -2.31 -5.63 47.52
N ASP A 61 -3.24 -4.93 46.85
CA ASP A 61 -4.54 -4.56 47.45
C ASP A 61 -5.63 -5.66 47.33
N MET A 62 -5.32 -6.78 46.66
CA MET A 62 -6.26 -7.90 46.50
C MET A 62 -6.13 -9.00 47.58
N SER A 63 -5.69 -8.66 48.81
CA SER A 63 -5.41 -9.68 49.85
C SER A 63 -5.87 -9.38 51.28
N ALA A 64 -6.67 -8.35 51.55
CA ALA A 64 -7.20 -8.12 52.90
C ALA A 64 -8.58 -8.77 53.11
N PRO A 65 -8.80 -9.62 54.14
CA PRO A 65 -10.11 -10.19 54.43
C PRO A 65 -11.07 -9.18 55.09
N ASP A 66 -12.35 -9.27 54.70
CA ASP A 66 -13.50 -8.36 54.89
C ASP A 66 -13.91 -7.98 56.34
N TRP A 67 -13.10 -8.16 57.38
CA TRP A 67 -13.51 -7.93 58.78
C TRP A 67 -12.70 -6.89 59.57
N LEU A 68 -11.82 -6.13 58.92
CA LEU A 68 -11.05 -5.02 59.54
C LEU A 68 -11.55 -3.61 59.17
N ALA A 69 -12.79 -3.49 58.67
CA ALA A 69 -13.41 -2.20 58.31
C ALA A 69 -14.02 -1.41 59.49
N ALA A 70 -13.88 -1.90 60.73
CA ALA A 70 -14.37 -1.20 61.91
C ALA A 70 -13.20 -0.73 62.77
N GLU A 71 -13.17 0.58 63.05
CA GLU A 71 -12.24 1.29 63.93
C GLU A 71 -10.90 1.73 63.30
N ARG A 72 -10.93 2.87 62.59
CA ARG A 72 -9.93 3.92 62.85
C ARG A 72 -10.35 5.31 62.39
N THR A 73 -10.24 6.20 63.35
CA THR A 73 -10.66 7.59 63.41
C THR A 73 -9.80 8.52 62.54
N LEU A 74 -10.46 9.52 61.96
CA LEU A 74 -9.96 10.76 61.35
C LEU A 74 -8.49 11.13 61.62
N THR A 75 -7.67 11.12 60.56
CA THR A 75 -6.59 12.13 60.41
C THR A 75 -6.34 12.37 58.91
N THR A 76 -6.69 13.56 58.45
CA THR A 76 -6.50 14.04 57.07
C THR A 76 -5.02 14.31 56.78
N PRO A 77 -4.40 13.69 55.76
CA PRO A 77 -3.16 14.21 55.18
C PRO A 77 -3.49 15.27 54.11
N ALA A 78 -2.65 16.30 54.03
CA ALA A 78 -2.77 17.44 53.11
C ALA A 78 -2.86 17.01 51.62
N PRO A 79 -3.50 17.82 50.74
CA PRO A 79 -3.65 17.46 49.34
C PRO A 79 -2.29 17.48 48.63
N GLN A 80 -1.81 16.31 48.21
CA GLN A 80 -0.83 16.21 47.14
C GLN A 80 -1.53 16.54 45.81
N PRO A 81 -0.85 17.20 44.85
CA PRO A 81 -1.46 17.60 43.59
C PRO A 81 -1.96 16.34 42.87
N SER A 82 -3.28 16.25 42.70
CA SER A 82 -3.95 15.16 41.99
C SER A 82 -3.30 14.97 40.62
N ALA A 83 -2.80 13.76 40.37
CA ALA A 83 -2.47 13.31 39.02
C ALA A 83 -3.68 13.56 38.11
N ARG A 84 -3.42 14.19 36.97
CA ARG A 84 -4.40 14.52 35.94
C ARG A 84 -5.13 13.23 35.52
N PRO A 85 -6.47 13.18 35.47
CA PRO A 85 -7.16 11.99 34.97
C PRO A 85 -6.72 11.71 33.53
N ALA A 86 -6.43 10.45 33.24
CA ALA A 86 -6.11 9.96 31.90
C ALA A 86 -7.25 10.33 30.96
N VAL A 87 -6.97 11.20 29.99
CA VAL A 87 -7.93 11.63 28.98
C VAL A 87 -8.06 10.48 27.97
N THR A 88 -9.16 9.73 28.04
CA THR A 88 -9.50 8.66 27.09
C THR A 88 -10.19 9.16 25.82
N SER A 89 -10.14 10.46 25.53
CA SER A 89 -10.57 11.00 24.23
C SER A 89 -9.36 11.20 23.33
N SER A 90 -9.42 10.70 22.09
CA SER A 90 -8.45 11.04 21.05
C SER A 90 -8.18 12.55 21.06
N PRO A 91 -6.91 12.99 21.05
CA PRO A 91 -6.59 14.41 21.14
C PRO A 91 -7.23 15.15 19.96
N ARG A 92 -7.97 16.21 20.28
CA ARG A 92 -8.56 17.11 19.30
C ARG A 92 -7.47 17.82 18.48
N PRO A 93 -7.70 18.14 17.19
CA PRO A 93 -6.71 18.81 16.36
C PRO A 93 -6.17 20.07 17.02
N ALA A 94 -4.84 20.23 16.99
CA ALA A 94 -4.17 21.39 17.58
C ALA A 94 -4.36 22.67 16.74
N ALA A 95 -4.63 22.52 15.45
CA ALA A 95 -4.82 23.62 14.51
C ALA A 95 -6.07 23.38 13.64
N ILE A 96 -6.74 24.48 13.29
CA ILE A 96 -7.81 24.52 12.29
C ILE A 96 -7.15 24.92 10.97
N PRO A 97 -7.30 24.13 9.89
CA PRO A 97 -6.75 24.54 8.61
C PRO A 97 -7.50 25.76 8.07
N TYR A 98 -6.75 26.67 7.46
CA TYR A 98 -7.28 27.83 6.76
C TYR A 98 -6.80 27.74 5.31
N LEU A 99 -7.70 27.41 4.39
CA LEU A 99 -7.37 27.24 2.99
C LEU A 99 -7.52 28.56 2.24
N ALA A 100 -6.51 28.89 1.45
CA ALA A 100 -6.59 29.92 0.43
C ALA A 100 -6.83 29.25 -0.92
N VAL A 101 -7.76 29.78 -1.71
CA VAL A 101 -8.10 29.28 -3.04
C VAL A 101 -8.27 30.44 -4.01
N ALA A 102 -8.15 30.20 -5.32
CA ALA A 102 -8.35 31.25 -6.33
C ALA A 102 -9.84 31.66 -6.49
N ASP A 103 -10.77 30.75 -6.16
CA ASP A 103 -12.21 30.98 -6.17
C ASP A 103 -12.88 30.26 -4.99
N ALA A 104 -13.16 30.99 -3.92
CA ALA A 104 -13.74 30.47 -2.70
C ALA A 104 -15.19 30.03 -2.88
N ARG A 105 -15.98 30.66 -3.75
CA ARG A 105 -17.39 30.24 -3.97
C ARG A 105 -17.45 28.90 -4.67
N ALA A 106 -16.60 28.72 -5.69
CA ALA A 106 -16.45 27.44 -6.36
C ALA A 106 -15.96 26.35 -5.38
N ALA A 107 -15.00 26.67 -4.53
CA ALA A 107 -14.50 25.73 -3.51
C ALA A 107 -15.55 25.34 -2.47
N ILE A 108 -16.33 26.30 -1.95
CA ILE A 108 -17.43 26.01 -1.03
C ILE A 108 -18.44 25.05 -1.65
N THR A 109 -18.84 25.33 -2.90
CA THR A 109 -19.78 24.48 -3.64
C THR A 109 -19.20 23.08 -3.81
N TRP A 110 -17.95 22.99 -4.26
CA TRP A 110 -17.28 21.72 -4.48
C TRP A 110 -17.14 20.89 -3.19
N TYR A 111 -16.74 21.50 -2.07
CA TYR A 111 -16.64 20.79 -0.78
C TYR A 111 -18.01 20.37 -0.25
N THR A 112 -19.06 21.14 -0.51
CA THR A 112 -20.44 20.78 -0.16
C THR A 112 -20.87 19.52 -0.92
N ASP A 113 -20.70 19.52 -2.24
CA ASP A 113 -21.16 18.43 -3.10
C ASP A 113 -20.33 17.14 -2.93
N ASN A 114 -19.01 17.29 -2.77
CA ASN A 114 -18.08 16.16 -2.77
C ASN A 114 -17.81 15.59 -1.39
N PHE A 115 -17.68 16.44 -0.37
CA PHE A 115 -17.36 16.03 0.99
C PHE A 115 -18.50 16.20 1.98
N GLY A 116 -19.64 16.72 1.56
CA GLY A 116 -20.77 16.98 2.46
C GLY A 116 -20.49 18.11 3.45
N ALA A 117 -19.64 19.06 3.09
CA ALA A 117 -19.41 20.25 3.90
C ALA A 117 -20.69 21.09 4.01
N ALA A 118 -20.83 21.80 5.13
CA ALA A 118 -21.91 22.76 5.34
C ALA A 118 -21.33 24.12 5.74
N VAL A 119 -21.79 25.18 5.09
CA VAL A 119 -21.39 26.55 5.45
C VAL A 119 -21.96 26.91 6.82
N VAL A 120 -21.10 27.39 7.71
CA VAL A 120 -21.49 27.85 9.06
C VAL A 120 -21.60 29.37 9.03
N GLY A 121 -22.85 29.86 9.10
CA GLY A 121 -23.13 31.28 8.99
C GLY A 121 -22.94 31.82 7.57
N ASP A 122 -22.98 33.15 7.44
CA ASP A 122 -22.77 33.81 6.15
C ASP A 122 -21.27 34.06 5.93
N PRO A 123 -20.70 33.71 4.75
CA PRO A 123 -19.34 34.09 4.40
C PRO A 123 -19.14 35.62 4.46
N ILE A 124 -17.96 36.03 4.92
CA ILE A 124 -17.58 37.44 4.98
C ILE A 124 -17.06 37.86 3.62
N GLU A 125 -17.84 38.68 2.92
CA GLU A 125 -17.47 39.27 1.64
C GLU A 125 -16.76 40.61 1.82
N MET A 126 -15.67 40.78 1.09
CA MET A 126 -14.89 42.00 1.02
C MET A 126 -15.52 42.98 0.02
N GLY A 127 -15.13 44.26 0.09
CA GLY A 127 -15.70 45.30 -0.77
C GLY A 127 -15.44 45.12 -2.28
N ASP A 128 -14.52 44.22 -2.66
CA ASP A 128 -14.22 43.83 -4.03
C ASP A 128 -14.94 42.55 -4.49
N GLY A 129 -15.78 41.96 -3.62
CA GLY A 129 -16.58 40.76 -3.90
C GLY A 129 -15.91 39.43 -3.58
N ARG A 130 -14.63 39.43 -3.20
CA ARG A 130 -13.92 38.23 -2.71
C ARG A 130 -14.42 37.82 -1.33
N ILE A 131 -14.43 36.52 -1.05
CA ILE A 131 -14.66 35.97 0.29
C ILE A 131 -13.37 36.13 1.09
N GLY A 132 -13.39 36.99 2.10
CA GLY A 132 -12.30 37.15 3.06
C GLY A 132 -12.27 36.04 4.11
N HIS A 133 -13.43 35.45 4.41
CA HIS A 133 -13.55 34.35 5.37
C HIS A 133 -14.85 33.55 5.18
N ALA A 134 -14.75 32.23 5.23
CA ALA A 134 -15.87 31.31 5.34
C ALA A 134 -15.52 30.18 6.30
N GLU A 135 -16.51 29.72 7.07
CA GLU A 135 -16.41 28.57 7.95
C GLU A 135 -17.18 27.39 7.36
N LEU A 136 -16.54 26.22 7.28
CA LEU A 136 -17.12 24.99 6.75
C LEU A 136 -17.10 23.91 7.81
N ALA A 137 -18.28 23.44 8.23
CA ALA A 137 -18.42 22.24 9.04
C ALA A 137 -18.33 21.00 8.16
N ILE A 138 -17.44 20.07 8.51
CA ILE A 138 -17.17 18.89 7.71
C ILE A 138 -16.63 17.76 8.61
N SER A 139 -17.18 16.55 8.47
CA SER A 139 -16.76 15.36 9.24
C SER A 139 -16.64 15.57 10.76
N GLY A 140 -17.56 16.33 11.34
CA GLY A 140 -17.56 16.67 12.78
C GLY A 140 -16.48 17.67 13.21
N GLY A 141 -15.69 18.20 12.27
CA GLY A 141 -14.72 19.28 12.46
C GLY A 141 -15.10 20.57 11.72
N VAL A 142 -14.18 21.53 11.74
CA VAL A 142 -14.31 22.81 11.05
C VAL A 142 -13.06 23.10 10.22
N LEU A 143 -13.27 23.73 9.08
CA LEU A 143 -12.25 24.27 8.19
C LEU A 143 -12.57 25.74 7.91
N TYR A 144 -11.54 26.57 7.80
CA TYR A 144 -11.68 27.93 7.31
C TYR A 144 -11.22 28.05 5.86
N LEU A 145 -11.84 28.96 5.12
CA LEU A 145 -11.58 29.19 3.71
C LEU A 145 -11.61 30.69 3.40
N ALA A 146 -10.76 31.13 2.48
CA ALA A 146 -10.88 32.44 1.83
C ALA A 146 -10.41 32.37 0.39
N ASP A 147 -10.78 33.38 -0.39
CA ASP A 147 -10.08 33.70 -1.63
C ASP A 147 -8.62 34.06 -1.33
N GLU A 148 -7.77 33.99 -2.34
CA GLU A 148 -6.40 34.45 -2.22
C GLU A 148 -6.31 35.99 -2.15
N PHE A 149 -5.37 36.45 -1.33
CA PHE A 149 -4.96 37.85 -1.21
C PHE A 149 -3.42 37.93 -1.30
N PRO A 150 -2.83 37.77 -2.51
CA PRO A 150 -1.39 37.80 -2.71
C PRO A 150 -0.72 39.07 -2.18
N GLU A 151 -1.45 40.19 -2.13
CA GLU A 151 -1.04 41.49 -1.59
C GLU A 151 -0.66 41.44 -0.09
N ILE A 152 -1.20 40.49 0.67
CA ILE A 152 -0.86 40.24 2.08
C ILE A 152 -0.17 38.88 2.28
N GLY A 153 0.18 38.19 1.19
CA GLY A 153 0.88 36.92 1.22
C GLY A 153 0.00 35.67 1.40
N LEU A 154 -1.33 35.81 1.42
CA LEU A 154 -2.25 34.68 1.43
C LEU A 154 -2.48 34.21 -0.01
N LYS A 155 -1.96 33.04 -0.38
CA LYS A 155 -1.92 32.58 -1.78
C LYS A 155 -2.51 31.18 -1.91
N ALA A 156 -3.22 30.94 -3.01
CA ALA A 156 -3.64 29.59 -3.36
C ALA A 156 -2.41 28.70 -3.66
N PRO A 157 -2.53 27.37 -3.51
CA PRO A 157 -1.48 26.44 -3.90
C PRO A 157 -1.04 26.67 -5.36
N SER A 158 0.27 26.64 -5.61
CA SER A 158 0.76 26.61 -6.98
C SER A 158 0.45 25.24 -7.60
N PRO A 159 0.19 25.16 -8.92
CA PRO A 159 -0.03 23.87 -9.58
C PRO A 159 1.09 22.88 -9.26
N GLN A 160 0.71 21.65 -8.89
CA GLN A 160 1.63 20.56 -8.55
C GLN A 160 2.52 20.81 -7.32
N ALA A 161 2.28 21.87 -6.54
CA ALA A 161 2.98 22.13 -5.29
C ALA A 161 2.13 21.71 -4.10
N VAL A 162 2.62 20.75 -3.32
CA VAL A 162 1.96 20.27 -2.10
C VAL A 162 2.79 20.64 -0.89
N SER A 163 2.30 21.57 -0.07
CA SER A 163 2.96 21.97 1.18
C SER A 163 2.47 21.18 2.39
N VAL A 164 1.21 20.74 2.36
CA VAL A 164 0.55 19.98 3.43
C VAL A 164 -0.42 18.96 2.84
N SER A 165 -0.80 17.97 3.64
CA SER A 165 -1.90 17.05 3.32
C SER A 165 -2.96 17.12 4.41
N LEU A 166 -4.20 17.30 4.00
CA LEU A 166 -5.36 17.39 4.90
C LEU A 166 -5.98 16.01 5.04
N MET A 167 -6.03 15.47 6.25
CA MET A 167 -6.71 14.21 6.51
C MET A 167 -8.19 14.48 6.76
N LEU A 168 -9.05 13.85 5.96
CA LEU A 168 -10.50 13.99 6.04
C LEU A 168 -11.13 12.62 6.31
N PRO A 169 -11.70 12.41 7.52
CA PRO A 169 -12.48 11.21 7.78
C PRO A 169 -13.75 11.22 6.93
N VAL A 170 -14.07 10.10 6.30
CA VAL A 170 -15.27 9.91 5.48
C VAL A 170 -15.95 8.59 5.84
N ALA A 171 -17.25 8.49 5.59
CA ALA A 171 -18.00 7.28 5.87
C ALA A 171 -17.63 6.13 4.90
N ASP A 172 -17.31 6.46 3.66
CA ASP A 172 -16.97 5.53 2.59
C ASP A 172 -15.93 6.16 1.66
N THR A 173 -14.72 5.63 1.68
CA THR A 173 -13.57 6.17 0.92
C THR A 173 -13.77 6.05 -0.58
N ASP A 174 -14.30 4.93 -1.07
CA ASP A 174 -14.46 4.65 -2.49
C ASP A 174 -15.56 5.53 -3.10
N VAL A 175 -16.70 5.67 -2.41
CA VAL A 175 -17.80 6.53 -2.86
C VAL A 175 -17.38 8.00 -2.89
N THR A 176 -16.65 8.46 -1.87
CA THR A 176 -16.13 9.84 -1.86
C THR A 176 -15.08 10.04 -2.95
N LEU A 177 -14.19 9.09 -3.17
CA LEU A 177 -13.16 9.16 -4.20
C LEU A 177 -13.78 9.28 -5.60
N GLU A 178 -14.71 8.38 -5.94
CA GLU A 178 -15.33 8.37 -7.27
C GLU A 178 -16.14 9.64 -7.53
N ARG A 179 -16.80 10.19 -6.50
CA ARG A 179 -17.47 11.48 -6.61
C ARG A 179 -16.48 12.62 -6.85
N ALA A 180 -15.39 12.67 -6.09
CA ALA A 180 -14.37 13.70 -6.25
C ALA A 180 -13.70 13.62 -7.63
N ARG A 181 -13.38 12.40 -8.10
CA ARG A 181 -12.83 12.13 -9.44
C ARG A 181 -13.78 12.65 -10.53
N ALA A 182 -15.07 12.32 -10.45
CA ALA A 182 -16.07 12.77 -11.40
C ALA A 182 -16.23 14.30 -11.44
N ASN A 183 -15.88 14.99 -10.35
CA ASN A 183 -15.95 16.45 -10.23
C ASN A 183 -14.57 17.14 -10.32
N GLY A 184 -13.60 16.50 -10.98
CA GLY A 184 -12.35 17.14 -11.39
C GLY A 184 -11.21 17.10 -10.36
N ALA A 185 -11.32 16.30 -9.29
CA ALA A 185 -10.16 16.00 -8.46
C ALA A 185 -9.19 15.09 -9.20
N ASP A 186 -7.90 15.36 -9.02
CA ASP A 186 -6.81 14.54 -9.53
C ASP A 186 -6.48 13.45 -8.50
N VAL A 187 -6.65 12.18 -8.89
CA VAL A 187 -6.43 11.04 -8.00
C VAL A 187 -4.96 10.68 -7.97
N GLN A 188 -4.30 11.14 -6.90
CA GLN A 188 -2.89 10.88 -6.65
C GLN A 188 -2.63 9.46 -6.15
N ARG A 189 -3.61 8.87 -5.46
CA ARG A 189 -3.52 7.49 -4.96
C ARG A 189 -4.91 6.87 -4.82
N GLU A 190 -5.10 5.76 -5.51
CA GLU A 190 -6.28 4.90 -5.36
C GLU A 190 -6.44 4.38 -3.92
N PRO A 191 -7.66 3.93 -3.52
CA PRO A 191 -7.90 3.43 -2.18
C PRO A 191 -6.93 2.31 -1.85
N TYR A 192 -6.48 2.27 -0.61
CA TYR A 192 -5.66 1.19 -0.07
C TYR A 192 -5.99 1.01 1.40
N GLU A 193 -5.80 -0.20 1.93
CA GLU A 193 -6.01 -0.48 3.33
C GLU A 193 -4.67 -0.62 4.05
N ASN A 194 -4.42 0.26 5.02
CA ASN A 194 -3.25 0.18 5.91
C ASN A 194 -3.57 0.85 7.24
N TYR A 195 -2.86 0.45 8.30
CA TYR A 195 -2.98 1.03 9.65
C TYR A 195 -4.41 1.09 10.18
N GLY A 196 -5.26 0.12 9.82
CA GLY A 196 -6.65 0.04 10.28
C GLY A 196 -7.64 0.95 9.55
N SER A 197 -7.27 1.53 8.40
CA SER A 197 -8.12 2.44 7.64
C SER A 197 -8.05 2.17 6.14
N ARG A 198 -9.12 2.49 5.42
CA ARG A 198 -9.14 2.55 3.96
C ARG A 198 -8.94 3.99 3.52
N THR A 199 -7.83 4.27 2.85
CA THR A 199 -7.40 5.64 2.54
C THR A 199 -7.13 5.82 1.06
N ALA A 200 -7.50 6.97 0.51
CA ALA A 200 -7.12 7.42 -0.84
C ALA A 200 -6.56 8.84 -0.78
N ALA A 201 -5.81 9.25 -1.80
CA ALA A 201 -5.24 10.59 -1.88
C ALA A 201 -5.64 11.30 -3.17
N ILE A 202 -6.06 12.56 -3.04
CA ILE A 202 -6.43 13.41 -4.18
C ILE A 202 -5.82 14.80 -4.05
N VAL A 203 -5.68 15.49 -5.18
CA VAL A 203 -5.58 16.96 -5.22
C VAL A 203 -6.91 17.49 -5.74
N ASP A 204 -7.56 18.38 -4.97
CA ASP A 204 -8.81 18.99 -5.42
C ASP A 204 -8.58 20.00 -6.56
N PRO A 205 -9.63 20.49 -7.23
CA PRO A 205 -9.50 21.48 -8.31
C PRO A 205 -8.83 22.80 -7.90
N PHE A 206 -8.66 23.05 -6.60
CA PHE A 206 -8.08 24.27 -6.03
C PHE A 206 -6.63 24.06 -5.56
N GLY A 207 -6.07 22.88 -5.79
CA GLY A 207 -4.67 22.54 -5.54
C GLY A 207 -4.36 22.01 -4.14
N HIS A 208 -5.36 21.78 -3.29
CA HIS A 208 -5.13 21.22 -1.95
C HIS A 208 -5.09 19.70 -1.98
N ARG A 209 -4.11 19.10 -1.32
CA ARG A 209 -3.99 17.65 -1.21
C ARG A 209 -4.78 17.12 -0.02
N TRP A 210 -5.66 16.17 -0.29
CA TRP A 210 -6.50 15.49 0.70
C TRP A 210 -6.13 14.01 0.81
N MET A 211 -6.13 13.51 2.04
CA MET A 211 -6.14 12.09 2.38
C MET A 211 -7.53 11.77 2.91
N ILE A 212 -8.38 11.18 2.07
CA ILE A 212 -9.72 10.75 2.47
C ILE A 212 -9.61 9.38 3.12
N THR A 213 -10.06 9.26 4.37
CA THR A 213 -9.85 8.07 5.19
C THR A 213 -11.16 7.59 5.80
N GLY A 214 -11.47 6.31 5.62
CA GLY A 214 -12.71 5.70 6.07
C GLY A 214 -12.47 4.31 6.68
N PRO A 215 -13.53 3.63 7.13
CA PRO A 215 -13.45 2.28 7.65
C PRO A 215 -12.85 1.31 6.61
N MET A 216 -12.09 0.31 7.07
CA MET A 216 -11.70 -0.80 6.21
C MET A 216 -12.96 -1.52 5.69
N THR A 217 -12.95 -1.84 4.41
CA THR A 217 -14.01 -2.63 3.78
C THR A 217 -13.62 -4.10 3.71
N GLY A 218 -12.31 -4.41 3.79
CA GLY A 218 -11.78 -5.73 3.47
C GLY A 218 -11.93 -6.08 1.98
N SER A 219 -12.42 -5.15 1.17
CA SER A 219 -12.57 -5.33 -0.27
C SER A 219 -11.25 -5.04 -0.94
N PRO A 220 -10.72 -6.00 -1.74
CA PRO A 220 -9.53 -5.74 -2.52
C PRO A 220 -9.81 -4.60 -3.49
N VAL A 221 -8.84 -3.70 -3.62
CA VAL A 221 -8.87 -2.64 -4.64
C VAL A 221 -8.88 -3.33 -5.99
N PRO A 222 -9.75 -2.98 -6.94
CA PRO A 222 -9.72 -3.60 -8.25
C PRO A 222 -8.45 -3.20 -9.00
N ILE A 223 -7.97 -4.06 -9.89
CA ILE A 223 -6.84 -3.76 -10.75
C ILE A 223 -7.13 -2.54 -11.64
N GLN A 224 -6.14 -1.67 -11.80
CA GLN A 224 -6.27 -0.38 -12.46
C GLN A 224 -5.61 -0.39 -13.84
N HIS A 225 -5.97 0.59 -14.67
CA HIS A 225 -5.25 0.84 -15.92
C HIS A 225 -3.75 1.04 -15.63
N GLY A 226 -2.88 0.36 -16.38
CA GLY A 226 -1.43 0.45 -16.23
C GLY A 226 -0.82 -0.48 -15.18
N ASP A 227 -1.63 -1.22 -14.42
CA ASP A 227 -1.13 -2.24 -13.49
C ASP A 227 -0.67 -3.51 -14.20
N VAL A 228 0.27 -4.24 -13.58
CA VAL A 228 0.68 -5.56 -14.03
C VAL A 228 -0.28 -6.62 -13.49
N GLY A 229 -1.18 -7.11 -14.35
CA GLY A 229 -2.16 -8.12 -13.95
C GLY A 229 -1.68 -9.56 -14.08
N TYR A 230 -0.71 -9.78 -14.96
CA TYR A 230 -0.12 -11.09 -15.21
C TYR A 230 1.33 -10.92 -15.63
N VAL A 231 2.20 -11.82 -15.16
CA VAL A 231 3.57 -11.94 -15.65
C VAL A 231 3.88 -13.37 -16.03
N SER A 232 4.85 -13.56 -16.92
CA SER A 232 5.38 -14.89 -17.17
C SER A 232 6.87 -14.88 -17.41
N VAL A 233 7.54 -15.87 -16.82
CA VAL A 233 8.95 -16.17 -17.09
C VAL A 233 9.02 -16.87 -18.44
N TRP A 234 9.60 -16.18 -19.43
CA TRP A 234 9.89 -16.72 -20.75
C TRP A 234 11.33 -17.21 -20.78
N THR A 235 11.49 -18.51 -21.02
CA THR A 235 12.74 -19.24 -20.85
C THR A 235 12.83 -20.36 -21.90
N PRO A 236 14.01 -20.92 -22.23
CA PRO A 236 14.10 -22.03 -23.17
C PRO A 236 13.36 -23.30 -22.71
N ASP A 237 13.45 -23.67 -21.42
CA ASP A 237 12.83 -24.85 -20.83
C ASP A 237 12.04 -24.50 -19.56
N ALA A 238 10.71 -24.51 -19.68
CA ALA A 238 9.80 -24.16 -18.59
C ALA A 238 9.84 -25.15 -17.43
N ARG A 239 10.05 -26.46 -17.68
CA ARG A 239 10.11 -27.45 -16.60
C ARG A 239 11.40 -27.31 -15.80
N ARG A 240 12.51 -27.01 -16.49
CA ARG A 240 13.80 -26.75 -15.85
C ARG A 240 13.74 -25.48 -15.01
N ALA A 241 13.15 -24.41 -15.56
CA ALA A 241 12.89 -23.18 -14.80
C ALA A 241 11.97 -23.43 -13.60
N ALA A 242 10.88 -24.20 -13.77
CA ALA A 242 9.99 -24.53 -12.66
C ALA A 242 10.72 -25.29 -11.53
N ALA A 243 11.62 -26.22 -11.86
CA ALA A 243 12.46 -26.88 -10.86
C ALA A 243 13.42 -25.91 -10.17
N PHE A 244 14.05 -25.01 -10.93
CA PHE A 244 14.95 -23.98 -10.40
C PHE A 244 14.22 -23.03 -9.43
N TYR A 245 13.14 -22.38 -9.87
CA TYR A 245 12.39 -21.44 -9.04
C TYR A 245 11.62 -22.14 -7.92
N GLY A 246 11.23 -23.40 -8.09
CA GLY A 246 10.71 -24.24 -7.01
C GLY A 246 11.73 -24.43 -5.88
N HIS A 247 13.01 -24.66 -6.21
CA HIS A 247 14.09 -24.74 -5.21
C HIS A 247 14.41 -23.39 -4.59
N VAL A 248 14.55 -22.34 -5.41
CA VAL A 248 15.03 -21.03 -4.94
C VAL A 248 13.96 -20.25 -4.18
N LEU A 249 12.75 -20.17 -4.74
CA LEU A 249 11.64 -19.32 -4.26
C LEU A 249 10.51 -20.10 -3.59
N GLY A 250 10.53 -21.44 -3.65
CA GLY A 250 9.44 -22.27 -3.11
C GLY A 250 8.19 -22.30 -4.00
N TRP A 251 8.31 -21.96 -5.29
CA TRP A 251 7.18 -21.99 -6.22
C TRP A 251 6.62 -23.39 -6.44
N THR A 252 5.29 -23.49 -6.43
CA THR A 252 4.53 -24.68 -6.82
C THR A 252 3.97 -24.48 -8.22
N TYR A 253 4.58 -25.14 -9.21
CA TYR A 253 4.21 -25.03 -10.62
C TYR A 253 3.27 -26.15 -11.06
N ASP A 254 2.13 -25.79 -11.64
CA ASP A 254 1.24 -26.71 -12.33
C ASP A 254 1.54 -26.72 -13.84
N ALA A 255 2.09 -27.84 -14.31
CA ALA A 255 2.44 -28.01 -15.72
C ALA A 255 1.22 -28.11 -16.67
N ALA A 256 0.02 -28.41 -16.16
CA ALA A 256 -1.19 -28.48 -16.98
C ALA A 256 -1.71 -27.09 -17.35
N THR A 257 -1.64 -26.14 -16.41
CA THR A 257 -2.08 -24.74 -16.60
C THR A 257 -0.91 -23.78 -16.88
N GLN A 258 0.32 -24.26 -16.72
CA GLN A 258 1.57 -23.50 -16.85
C GLN A 258 1.68 -22.34 -15.85
N GLN A 259 1.02 -22.45 -14.70
CA GLN A 259 0.97 -21.43 -13.65
C GLN A 259 1.73 -21.82 -12.39
N VAL A 260 2.26 -20.82 -11.69
CA VAL A 260 2.62 -20.90 -10.28
C VAL A 260 1.35 -20.73 -9.45
N THR A 261 1.16 -21.58 -8.44
CA THR A 261 -0.13 -21.76 -7.75
C THR A 261 -0.15 -21.27 -6.30
N ASN A 262 1.00 -20.86 -5.77
CA ASN A 262 1.18 -20.41 -4.40
C ASN A 262 1.66 -18.96 -4.29
N THR A 263 1.29 -18.12 -5.27
CA THR A 263 1.58 -16.69 -5.28
C THR A 263 0.31 -15.86 -5.46
N GLY A 264 0.28 -14.65 -4.89
CA GLY A 264 -0.79 -13.67 -5.05
C GLY A 264 -0.77 -13.03 -6.44
N GLN A 265 0.41 -12.73 -6.99
CA GLN A 265 0.57 -12.37 -8.40
C GLN A 265 0.34 -13.60 -9.28
N ARG A 266 -0.36 -13.43 -10.41
CA ARG A 266 -0.47 -14.49 -11.42
C ARG A 266 0.83 -14.58 -12.22
N ILE A 267 1.52 -15.71 -12.10
CA ILE A 267 2.83 -15.96 -12.69
C ILE A 267 2.78 -17.23 -13.52
N GLY A 268 3.12 -17.12 -14.81
CA GLY A 268 3.34 -18.27 -15.69
C GLY A 268 4.80 -18.60 -15.92
N ILE A 269 5.06 -19.82 -16.41
CA ILE A 269 6.38 -20.21 -16.93
C ILE A 269 6.18 -20.87 -18.29
N TYR A 270 6.77 -20.29 -19.33
CA TYR A 270 6.59 -20.71 -20.72
C TYR A 270 7.92 -20.96 -21.43
N SER A 271 7.95 -22.04 -22.22
CA SER A 271 9.07 -22.37 -23.10
C SER A 271 8.99 -21.55 -24.37
N ILE A 272 9.82 -20.52 -24.47
CA ILE A 272 9.91 -19.63 -25.64
C ILE A 272 11.35 -19.66 -26.17
N PRO A 273 11.58 -20.17 -27.40
CA PRO A 273 12.92 -20.31 -27.95
C PRO A 273 13.70 -18.98 -27.99
N GLY A 274 14.90 -18.98 -27.40
CA GLY A 274 15.83 -17.85 -27.45
C GLY A 274 15.43 -16.64 -26.59
N LYS A 275 14.48 -16.80 -25.66
CA LYS A 275 14.04 -15.74 -24.75
C LYS A 275 14.44 -16.06 -23.31
N ASN A 276 14.84 -15.02 -22.58
CA ASN A 276 15.21 -15.04 -21.17
C ASN A 276 14.77 -13.71 -20.53
N THR A 277 13.46 -13.56 -20.33
CA THR A 277 12.86 -12.29 -19.86
C THR A 277 11.62 -12.54 -19.02
N LEU A 278 11.18 -11.52 -18.30
CA LEU A 278 9.83 -11.46 -17.75
C LEU A 278 8.90 -10.78 -18.77
N PHE A 279 7.97 -11.53 -19.33
CA PHE A 279 6.89 -10.99 -20.13
C PHE A 279 5.81 -10.40 -19.21
N CYS A 280 5.41 -9.15 -19.45
CA CYS A 280 4.44 -8.43 -18.63
C CYS A 280 3.13 -8.21 -19.40
N CYS A 281 2.00 -8.37 -18.72
CA CYS A 281 0.67 -8.10 -19.25
C CYS A 281 -0.01 -7.01 -18.41
N TYR A 282 -0.29 -5.87 -19.04
CA TYR A 282 -0.81 -4.69 -18.37
C TYR A 282 -2.32 -4.56 -18.52
N ALA A 283 -3.01 -4.23 -17.44
CA ALA A 283 -4.44 -3.98 -17.47
C ALA A 283 -4.74 -2.67 -18.21
N VAL A 284 -5.72 -2.70 -19.11
CA VAL A 284 -6.23 -1.52 -19.82
C VAL A 284 -7.75 -1.46 -19.72
N THR A 285 -8.27 -0.25 -19.64
CA THR A 285 -9.72 0.02 -19.59
C THR A 285 -10.39 -0.04 -20.96
N ASP A 286 -9.62 0.16 -22.04
CA ASP A 286 -10.07 0.11 -23.43
C ASP A 286 -9.02 -0.59 -24.29
N LEU A 287 -9.30 -1.83 -24.67
CA LEU A 287 -8.40 -2.64 -25.48
C LEU A 287 -8.27 -2.11 -26.93
N ALA A 288 -9.33 -1.50 -27.47
CA ALA A 288 -9.31 -0.94 -28.83
C ALA A 288 -8.48 0.34 -28.88
N GLY A 289 -8.68 1.25 -27.92
CA GLY A 289 -7.85 2.44 -27.74
C GLY A 289 -6.38 2.08 -27.49
N ALA A 290 -6.11 1.07 -26.66
CA ALA A 290 -4.74 0.59 -26.44
C ALA A 290 -4.08 0.10 -27.75
N ARG A 291 -4.81 -0.65 -28.58
CA ARG A 291 -4.33 -1.09 -29.90
C ARG A 291 -3.94 0.08 -30.79
N GLU A 292 -4.79 1.11 -30.87
CA GLU A 292 -4.51 2.31 -31.66
C GLU A 292 -3.29 3.08 -31.12
N SER A 293 -3.21 3.26 -29.80
CA SER A 293 -2.06 3.88 -29.14
C SER A 293 -0.74 3.15 -29.46
N ILE A 294 -0.71 1.82 -29.38
CA ILE A 294 0.48 1.01 -29.69
C ILE A 294 0.93 1.23 -31.14
N LEU A 295 -0.01 1.12 -32.09
CA LEU A 295 0.30 1.28 -33.52
C LEU A 295 0.75 2.70 -33.86
N SER A 296 0.10 3.71 -33.28
CA SER A 296 0.43 5.12 -33.53
C SER A 296 1.80 5.52 -32.95
N ALA A 297 2.23 4.86 -31.87
CA ALA A 297 3.52 5.08 -31.23
C ALA A 297 4.65 4.23 -31.83
N GLY A 298 4.40 3.50 -32.92
CA GLY A 298 5.41 2.73 -33.67
C GLY A 298 5.61 1.29 -33.20
N GLY A 299 4.75 0.78 -32.32
CA GLY A 299 4.75 -0.63 -31.93
C GLY A 299 3.98 -1.53 -32.91
N THR A 300 4.00 -2.83 -32.65
CA THR A 300 3.22 -3.85 -33.37
C THR A 300 2.29 -4.58 -32.41
N VAL A 301 1.24 -5.20 -32.96
CA VAL A 301 0.24 -5.96 -32.19
C VAL A 301 -0.01 -7.30 -32.85
N ASP A 302 -0.28 -8.30 -32.02
CA ASP A 302 -0.63 -9.66 -32.43
C ASP A 302 -2.15 -9.83 -32.62
N GLU A 303 -2.58 -11.08 -32.80
CA GLU A 303 -3.99 -11.43 -32.72
C GLU A 303 -4.51 -11.36 -31.29
N ILE A 304 -5.82 -11.11 -31.14
CA ILE A 304 -6.45 -11.07 -29.83
C ILE A 304 -6.74 -12.51 -29.35
N GLU A 305 -6.32 -12.81 -28.14
CA GLU A 305 -6.54 -14.09 -27.47
C GLU A 305 -7.50 -13.93 -26.29
N HIS A 306 -8.28 -14.97 -26.00
CA HIS A 306 -9.27 -14.96 -24.92
C HIS A 306 -8.87 -15.97 -23.85
N PHE A 307 -8.66 -15.48 -22.63
CA PHE A 307 -8.35 -16.28 -21.45
C PHE A 307 -9.47 -16.16 -20.42
N ASP A 308 -9.43 -17.01 -19.39
CA ASP A 308 -10.39 -16.98 -18.27
C ASP A 308 -10.32 -15.67 -17.46
N PHE A 309 -9.18 -14.98 -17.52
CA PHE A 309 -8.91 -13.75 -16.76
C PHE A 309 -9.09 -12.46 -17.56
N GLY A 310 -9.27 -12.55 -18.87
CA GLY A 310 -9.49 -11.40 -19.72
C GLY A 310 -9.17 -11.64 -21.19
N THR A 311 -9.49 -10.64 -21.99
CA THR A 311 -9.13 -10.59 -23.41
C THR A 311 -7.76 -9.91 -23.53
N VAL A 312 -6.80 -10.62 -24.12
CA VAL A 312 -5.38 -10.26 -24.19
C VAL A 312 -5.00 -9.89 -25.62
N LEU A 313 -4.18 -8.85 -25.76
CA LEU A 313 -3.55 -8.44 -27.01
C LEU A 313 -2.04 -8.41 -26.80
N GLY A 314 -1.32 -9.33 -27.46
CA GLY A 314 0.14 -9.30 -27.55
C GLY A 314 0.64 -8.10 -28.36
N ALA A 315 1.80 -7.57 -28.00
CA ALA A 315 2.39 -6.41 -28.63
C ALA A 315 3.92 -6.39 -28.51
N THR A 316 4.56 -5.59 -29.37
CA THR A 316 5.98 -5.28 -29.30
C THR A 316 6.17 -3.77 -29.40
N ASP A 317 6.95 -3.20 -28.50
CA ASP A 317 7.24 -1.77 -28.51
C ASP A 317 8.27 -1.39 -29.61
N PRO A 318 8.50 -0.10 -29.88
CA PRO A 318 9.44 0.34 -30.92
C PRO A 318 10.89 -0.08 -30.70
N GLN A 319 11.25 -0.53 -29.49
CA GLN A 319 12.59 -0.97 -29.13
C GLN A 319 12.72 -2.51 -29.16
N GLY A 320 11.63 -3.22 -29.45
CA GLY A 320 11.60 -4.68 -29.53
C GLY A 320 11.24 -5.38 -28.23
N LEU A 321 10.76 -4.66 -27.21
CA LEU A 321 10.28 -5.28 -25.97
C LEU A 321 8.89 -5.88 -26.20
N GLU A 322 8.75 -7.18 -25.98
CA GLU A 322 7.48 -7.89 -26.07
C GLU A 322 6.70 -7.77 -24.75
N PHE A 323 5.40 -7.47 -24.88
CA PHE A 323 4.47 -7.35 -23.77
C PHE A 323 3.05 -7.68 -24.24
N ALA A 324 2.08 -7.64 -23.32
CA ALA A 324 0.68 -7.66 -23.68
C ALA A 324 -0.10 -6.58 -22.92
N VAL A 325 -1.26 -6.21 -23.45
CA VAL A 325 -2.31 -5.51 -22.72
C VAL A 325 -3.53 -6.41 -22.62
N TYR A 326 -4.31 -6.27 -21.56
CA TYR A 326 -5.54 -7.02 -21.42
C TYR A 326 -6.65 -6.21 -20.76
N GLN A 327 -7.89 -6.51 -21.12
CA GLN A 327 -9.04 -5.94 -20.44
C GLN A 327 -9.41 -6.84 -19.25
N PRO A 328 -9.28 -6.36 -18.00
CA PRO A 328 -9.57 -7.16 -16.82
C PRO A 328 -11.06 -7.46 -16.67
N THR A 329 -11.37 -8.60 -16.06
CA THR A 329 -12.75 -8.90 -15.68
C THR A 329 -13.22 -7.96 -14.55
N PRO A 330 -14.50 -7.54 -14.51
CA PRO A 330 -14.99 -6.64 -13.47
C PRO A 330 -14.74 -7.18 -12.06
N GLY A 331 -14.11 -6.36 -11.22
CA GLY A 331 -13.81 -6.72 -9.83
C GLY A 331 -12.57 -7.61 -9.64
N GLN A 332 -11.76 -7.82 -10.68
CA GLN A 332 -10.47 -8.49 -10.53
C GLN A 332 -9.64 -7.76 -9.46
N PRO A 333 -9.20 -8.46 -8.39
CA PRO A 333 -8.42 -7.83 -7.34
C PRO A 333 -7.05 -7.37 -7.86
N ARG A 334 -6.64 -6.19 -7.42
CA ARG A 334 -5.29 -5.67 -7.61
C ARG A 334 -4.33 -6.46 -6.73
N PRO A 335 -3.21 -6.96 -7.27
CA PRO A 335 -2.17 -7.59 -6.47
C PRO A 335 -1.61 -6.66 -5.40
N THR A 336 -1.07 -7.22 -4.31
CA THR A 336 -0.37 -6.45 -3.28
C THR A 336 0.83 -5.73 -3.90
N LEU A 337 1.00 -4.43 -3.61
CA LEU A 337 1.95 -3.54 -4.30
C LEU A 337 3.37 -4.13 -4.45
N ASN A 338 3.95 -4.79 -3.45
CA ASN A 338 5.29 -5.36 -3.57
C ASN A 338 5.34 -6.83 -3.10
N GLY A 339 4.22 -7.55 -3.25
CA GLY A 339 4.04 -8.88 -2.66
C GLY A 339 3.84 -8.86 -1.15
N ASP A 340 3.34 -9.95 -0.59
CA ASP A 340 3.08 -10.14 0.85
C ASP A 340 3.71 -11.41 1.44
N GLY A 341 4.54 -12.12 0.67
CA GLY A 341 5.25 -13.32 1.10
C GLY A 341 6.42 -13.66 0.17
N PRO A 342 7.17 -14.73 0.45
CA PRO A 342 8.32 -15.17 -0.36
C PRO A 342 7.90 -15.66 -1.75
N GLY A 343 8.73 -15.39 -2.76
CA GLY A 343 8.46 -15.76 -4.14
C GLY A 343 7.46 -14.84 -4.86
N GLU A 344 7.03 -13.75 -4.22
CA GLU A 344 6.18 -12.73 -4.85
C GLU A 344 7.01 -11.74 -5.67
N LEU A 345 6.35 -11.10 -6.64
CA LEU A 345 6.96 -10.04 -7.43
C LEU A 345 6.95 -8.72 -6.64
N SER A 346 8.12 -8.21 -6.28
CA SER A 346 8.23 -6.97 -5.49
C SER A 346 8.59 -5.74 -6.30
N TYR A 347 9.30 -5.92 -7.42
CA TYR A 347 9.77 -4.81 -8.25
C TYR A 347 10.02 -5.27 -9.69
N ILE A 348 9.82 -4.38 -10.66
CA ILE A 348 10.18 -4.62 -12.06
C ILE A 348 11.21 -3.59 -12.53
N THR A 349 12.31 -4.07 -13.11
CA THR A 349 13.30 -3.21 -13.76
C THR A 349 13.26 -3.43 -15.27
N TYR A 350 12.86 -2.40 -16.01
CA TYR A 350 13.00 -2.35 -17.45
C TYR A 350 14.41 -1.87 -17.80
N GLN A 351 15.17 -2.66 -18.54
CA GLN A 351 16.45 -2.24 -19.11
C GLN A 351 16.23 -2.08 -20.61
N VAL A 352 16.49 -0.89 -21.14
CA VAL A 352 16.16 -0.55 -22.53
C VAL A 352 17.31 0.19 -23.22
N PRO A 353 17.35 0.19 -24.56
CA PRO A 353 18.32 0.99 -25.29
C PRO A 353 18.20 2.49 -25.03
N ASP A 354 16.98 3.04 -25.08
CA ASP A 354 16.69 4.45 -24.88
C ASP A 354 15.50 4.65 -23.93
N SER A 355 15.75 5.26 -22.77
CA SER A 355 14.68 5.54 -21.82
C SER A 355 13.70 6.59 -22.36
N ALA A 356 14.13 7.51 -23.23
CA ALA A 356 13.26 8.56 -23.73
C ALA A 356 12.14 7.97 -24.62
N THR A 357 12.49 7.06 -25.52
CA THR A 357 11.55 6.31 -26.34
C THR A 357 10.61 5.46 -25.48
N PHE A 358 11.14 4.76 -24.47
CA PHE A 358 10.32 3.98 -23.53
C PHE A 358 9.28 4.88 -22.83
N ARG A 359 9.74 5.99 -22.24
CA ARG A 359 8.87 6.91 -21.52
C ARG A 359 7.79 7.50 -22.41
N ALA A 360 8.14 7.93 -23.63
CA ALA A 360 7.18 8.46 -24.58
C ALA A 360 6.09 7.42 -24.93
N PHE A 361 6.49 6.17 -25.19
CA PHE A 361 5.57 5.09 -25.54
C PHE A 361 4.63 4.74 -24.37
N TYR A 362 5.17 4.42 -23.19
CA TYR A 362 4.37 3.95 -22.06
C TYR A 362 3.60 5.07 -21.34
N SER A 363 4.01 6.35 -21.46
CA SER A 363 3.17 7.47 -21.00
C SER A 363 1.88 7.57 -21.79
N GLY A 364 1.95 7.39 -23.12
CA GLY A 364 0.77 7.44 -24.00
C GLY A 364 -0.13 6.21 -23.88
N LEU A 365 0.46 5.04 -23.61
CA LEU A 365 -0.27 3.78 -23.55
C LEU A 365 -0.87 3.48 -22.17
N LEU A 366 -0.08 3.63 -21.09
CA LEU A 366 -0.43 3.19 -19.73
C LEU A 366 -0.62 4.34 -18.74
N PHE A 367 -0.51 5.58 -19.21
CA PHE A 367 -0.56 6.79 -18.39
C PHE A 367 0.48 6.83 -17.27
N TRP A 368 1.61 6.13 -17.48
CA TRP A 368 2.74 6.19 -16.58
C TRP A 368 3.43 7.55 -16.67
N THR A 369 3.84 8.04 -15.51
CA THR A 369 4.71 9.19 -15.32
C THR A 369 6.06 8.72 -14.81
N PHE A 370 7.08 9.57 -15.00
CA PHE A 370 8.46 9.19 -14.78
C PHE A 370 9.21 10.26 -14.00
N GLU A 371 9.87 9.85 -12.92
CA GLU A 371 10.69 10.72 -12.09
C GLU A 371 12.16 10.34 -12.22
N PRO A 372 13.09 11.32 -12.29
CA PRO A 372 14.51 11.03 -12.37
C PRO A 372 14.98 10.14 -11.21
N GLY A 373 15.66 9.05 -11.55
CA GLY A 373 16.26 8.11 -10.62
C GLY A 373 17.65 8.55 -10.14
N ARG A 374 18.36 7.61 -9.51
CA ARG A 374 19.71 7.83 -8.96
C ARG A 374 20.86 7.41 -9.88
N VAL A 375 20.53 6.74 -10.98
CA VAL A 375 21.50 6.26 -11.97
C VAL A 375 21.34 7.05 -13.26
N ASP A 376 22.41 7.09 -14.06
CA ASP A 376 22.36 7.75 -15.36
C ASP A 376 21.31 7.08 -16.25
N ASP A 377 20.52 7.90 -16.93
CA ASP A 377 19.32 7.51 -17.68
C ASP A 377 18.35 6.56 -16.93
N GLY A 378 18.31 6.65 -15.59
CA GLY A 378 17.41 5.90 -14.73
C GLY A 378 16.18 6.70 -14.33
N TRP A 379 15.01 6.06 -14.29
CA TRP A 379 13.74 6.68 -13.96
C TRP A 379 12.87 5.76 -13.09
N GLY A 380 12.22 6.32 -12.07
CA GLY A 380 11.12 5.66 -11.37
C GLY A 380 9.83 5.79 -12.16
N VAL A 381 8.98 4.75 -12.16
CA VAL A 381 7.71 4.72 -12.90
C VAL A 381 6.52 4.80 -11.94
N SER A 382 5.59 5.71 -12.20
CA SER A 382 4.42 5.94 -11.33
C SER A 382 3.15 6.31 -12.12
N PRO A 383 1.96 5.80 -11.78
CA PRO A 383 1.72 4.73 -10.82
C PRO A 383 2.08 3.36 -11.42
N THR A 384 2.59 2.44 -10.61
CA THR A 384 2.85 1.04 -11.02
C THR A 384 2.51 0.08 -9.88
N HIS A 385 2.04 -1.12 -10.22
CA HIS A 385 1.90 -2.26 -9.31
C HIS A 385 2.46 -3.52 -10.01
N PRO A 386 3.60 -4.10 -9.56
CA PRO A 386 4.41 -3.60 -8.44
C PRO A 386 5.16 -2.32 -8.78
N MET A 387 5.92 -1.79 -7.82
CA MET A 387 6.82 -0.67 -8.11
C MET A 387 7.77 -1.03 -9.27
N ALA A 388 8.05 -0.07 -10.14
CA ALA A 388 8.92 -0.28 -11.29
C ALA A 388 9.87 0.88 -11.56
N GLY A 389 10.97 0.55 -12.24
CA GLY A 389 11.95 1.51 -12.74
C GLY A 389 12.40 1.14 -14.14
N VAL A 390 12.87 2.14 -14.88
CA VAL A 390 13.50 1.95 -16.20
C VAL A 390 14.92 2.51 -16.17
N ALA A 391 15.86 1.82 -16.81
CA ALA A 391 17.22 2.27 -17.05
C ALA A 391 17.56 2.13 -18.53
N GLY A 392 18.02 3.21 -19.16
CA GLY A 392 18.48 3.19 -20.54
C GLY A 392 19.93 2.73 -20.73
N GLY A 393 20.36 2.61 -21.98
CA GLY A 393 21.76 2.33 -22.35
C GLY A 393 22.11 0.84 -22.52
N THR A 394 21.15 -0.07 -22.58
CA THR A 394 21.42 -1.48 -22.91
C THR A 394 21.36 -1.77 -24.41
N ASP A 395 22.11 -2.78 -24.87
CA ASP A 395 22.12 -3.13 -26.30
C ASP A 395 20.77 -3.69 -26.79
N ALA A 396 20.03 -4.35 -25.91
CA ALA A 396 18.71 -4.93 -26.17
C ALA A 396 17.79 -4.72 -24.97
N PRO A 397 16.47 -4.64 -25.18
CA PRO A 397 15.53 -4.50 -24.09
C PRO A 397 15.36 -5.82 -23.32
N VAL A 398 15.27 -5.73 -22.00
CA VAL A 398 14.96 -6.86 -21.11
C VAL A 398 14.22 -6.39 -19.86
N THR A 399 13.26 -7.20 -19.41
CA THR A 399 12.54 -6.96 -18.16
C THR A 399 13.09 -7.89 -17.08
N VAL A 400 13.61 -7.32 -16.01
CA VAL A 400 14.24 -8.04 -14.90
C VAL A 400 13.35 -7.95 -13.66
N PRO A 401 12.75 -9.05 -13.19
CA PRO A 401 11.94 -9.07 -11.97
C PRO A 401 12.82 -9.01 -10.73
N MET A 402 12.25 -8.54 -9.63
CA MET A 402 12.73 -8.81 -8.27
C MET A 402 11.72 -9.68 -7.54
N TRP A 403 12.22 -10.79 -6.98
CA TRP A 403 11.43 -11.73 -6.19
C TRP A 403 11.74 -11.56 -4.70
N THR A 404 10.71 -11.55 -3.87
CA THR A 404 10.85 -11.52 -2.41
C THR A 404 11.43 -12.82 -1.86
N VAL A 405 12.25 -12.74 -0.82
CA VAL A 405 12.75 -13.90 -0.07
C VAL A 405 12.81 -13.60 1.43
N GLU A 406 12.67 -14.65 2.24
CA GLU A 406 12.80 -14.57 3.71
C GLU A 406 14.22 -14.22 4.16
N ASP A 407 15.23 -14.90 3.59
CA ASP A 407 16.65 -14.65 3.86
C ASP A 407 17.41 -14.67 2.54
N ILE A 408 18.09 -13.56 2.24
CA ILE A 408 18.77 -13.39 0.96
C ILE A 408 20.01 -14.28 0.82
N ASN A 409 20.70 -14.60 1.91
CA ASN A 409 21.91 -15.42 1.87
C ASN A 409 21.54 -16.88 1.58
N ASP A 410 20.49 -17.37 2.24
CA ASP A 410 19.97 -18.72 1.99
C ASP A 410 19.42 -18.83 0.57
N ALA A 411 18.69 -17.83 0.08
CA ALA A 411 18.19 -17.82 -1.29
C ALA A 411 19.33 -17.82 -2.32
N VAL A 412 20.37 -17.02 -2.11
CA VAL A 412 21.57 -16.99 -2.95
C VAL A 412 22.34 -18.31 -2.91
N ALA A 413 22.40 -19.01 -1.77
CA ALA A 413 22.95 -20.36 -1.70
C ALA A 413 22.14 -21.34 -2.57
N ARG A 414 20.81 -21.30 -2.48
CA ARG A 414 19.91 -22.13 -3.32
C ARG A 414 20.07 -21.83 -4.82
N VAL A 415 20.30 -20.57 -5.21
CA VAL A 415 20.61 -20.20 -6.61
C VAL A 415 21.84 -20.97 -7.11
N ARG A 416 22.93 -20.96 -6.33
CA ARG A 416 24.18 -21.65 -6.72
C ARG A 416 23.99 -23.17 -6.78
N GLU A 417 23.28 -23.74 -5.82
CA GLU A 417 22.98 -25.18 -5.78
C GLU A 417 22.16 -25.64 -6.99
N ALA A 418 21.20 -24.82 -7.44
CA ALA A 418 20.37 -25.09 -8.60
C ALA A 418 21.06 -24.83 -9.95
N GLY A 419 22.35 -24.43 -9.95
CA GLY A 419 23.13 -24.18 -11.16
C GLY A 419 23.00 -22.76 -11.74
N GLY A 420 22.35 -21.85 -11.00
CA GLY A 420 22.32 -20.43 -11.31
C GLY A 420 23.61 -19.71 -10.93
N SER A 421 23.70 -18.42 -11.26
CA SER A 421 24.87 -17.58 -10.95
C SER A 421 24.46 -16.32 -10.22
N VAL A 422 25.37 -15.81 -9.37
CA VAL A 422 25.20 -14.54 -8.66
C VAL A 422 26.08 -13.51 -9.37
N ILE A 423 25.46 -12.50 -9.96
CA ILE A 423 26.13 -11.39 -10.65
C ILE A 423 26.56 -10.34 -9.64
N GLU A 424 25.65 -9.98 -8.73
CA GLU A 424 25.92 -9.06 -7.62
C GLU A 424 25.56 -9.74 -6.30
N GLU A 425 26.55 -9.84 -5.42
CA GLU A 425 26.39 -10.45 -4.09
C GLU A 425 25.40 -9.64 -3.22
N PRO A 426 24.76 -10.29 -2.22
CA PRO A 426 23.87 -9.61 -1.29
C PRO A 426 24.47 -8.34 -0.70
N SER A 427 23.74 -7.23 -0.85
CA SER A 427 24.17 -5.92 -0.34
C SER A 427 22.99 -5.14 0.23
N GLN A 428 23.26 -4.31 1.24
CA GLN A 428 22.25 -3.44 1.85
C GLN A 428 21.94 -2.26 0.94
N GLN A 429 20.67 -2.10 0.59
CA GLN A 429 20.13 -0.95 -0.12
C GLN A 429 19.25 -0.11 0.81
N ALA A 430 18.80 1.05 0.34
CA ALA A 430 17.92 1.93 1.12
C ALA A 430 16.53 1.33 1.40
N TYR A 431 16.13 0.33 0.61
CA TYR A 431 14.81 -0.29 0.65
C TYR A 431 14.81 -1.74 1.15
N GLY A 432 15.97 -2.31 1.49
CA GLY A 432 16.11 -3.73 1.82
C GLY A 432 17.47 -4.28 1.40
N LYS A 433 17.71 -5.58 1.52
CA LYS A 433 18.88 -6.22 0.90
C LYS A 433 18.51 -6.69 -0.50
N SER A 434 19.46 -6.64 -1.42
CA SER A 434 19.27 -7.16 -2.77
C SER A 434 20.50 -7.92 -3.29
N ALA A 435 20.26 -8.83 -4.23
CA ALA A 435 21.27 -9.56 -4.99
C ALA A 435 20.78 -9.75 -6.43
N LEU A 436 21.67 -9.60 -7.42
CA LEU A 436 21.36 -9.85 -8.83
C LEU A 436 21.85 -11.24 -9.22
N CYS A 437 20.97 -12.06 -9.78
CA CYS A 437 21.25 -13.44 -10.14
C CYS A 437 20.84 -13.75 -11.59
N THR A 438 21.28 -14.91 -12.08
CA THR A 438 20.70 -15.60 -13.23
C THR A 438 20.23 -16.99 -12.83
N ASP A 439 19.17 -17.47 -13.46
CA ASP A 439 18.82 -18.88 -13.40
C ASP A 439 19.84 -19.74 -14.17
N ASP A 440 19.64 -21.06 -14.15
CA ASP A 440 20.49 -22.03 -14.84
C ASP A 440 20.35 -21.97 -16.38
N GLN A 441 19.51 -21.07 -16.90
CA GLN A 441 19.23 -20.83 -18.31
C GLN A 441 19.60 -19.41 -18.77
N GLY A 442 20.13 -18.58 -17.87
CA GLY A 442 20.56 -17.20 -18.17
C GLY A 442 19.50 -16.12 -17.96
N THR A 443 18.31 -16.45 -17.45
CA THR A 443 17.28 -15.46 -17.12
C THR A 443 17.71 -14.66 -15.90
N ARG A 444 17.82 -13.34 -16.04
CA ARG A 444 18.21 -12.43 -14.95
C ARG A 444 17.03 -12.16 -14.03
N PHE A 445 17.30 -12.11 -12.73
CA PHE A 445 16.34 -11.68 -11.71
C PHE A 445 17.08 -11.16 -10.47
N TYR A 446 16.43 -10.27 -9.72
CA TYR A 446 16.88 -9.88 -8.39
C TYR A 446 16.19 -10.71 -7.31
N LEU A 447 16.89 -10.90 -6.19
CA LEU A 447 16.31 -11.32 -4.92
C LEU A 447 16.23 -10.11 -3.99
N GLY A 448 15.14 -9.95 -3.26
CA GLY A 448 14.91 -8.87 -2.30
C GLY A 448 14.46 -9.37 -0.93
N GLU A 449 15.13 -8.93 0.13
CA GLU A 449 14.75 -9.13 1.53
C GLU A 449 14.37 -7.76 2.12
N PHE A 450 13.11 -7.61 2.57
CA PHE A 450 12.47 -6.33 2.89
C PHE A 450 12.08 -6.21 4.36
#